data_AF-X0U7P0-F1
#
_entry.id   AF-X0U7P0-F1
#
_cell.length_a   1.000
_cell.length_b   1.000
_cell.length_c   1.000
_cell.angle_alpha   90.00
_cell.angle_beta   90.00
_cell.angle_gamma   90.00
#
_symmetry.space_group_name_H-M   'P 1'
#
loop_
_entity.id
_entity.type
_entity.pdbx_description
1 polymer ?
#
loop_
_entity_poly.entity_id
_entity_poly.type
_entity_poly.pdbx_seq_one_letter_code
_entity_poly.pdbx_strand_id
1 'polypeptide(L)' 'MARIAGVDLPRNKRIEYALTYIYGIGITSSRSILKESKVNLDT' A
#
# COMPACT_ATOMS: atom_id res chain seq x y z
N MET A 1 -0.39 -1.15 13.95
CA MET A 1 -0.19 -1.83 12.65
C MET A 1 -1.45 -1.64 11.82
N ALA A 2 -1.33 -1.35 10.53
CA ALA A 2 -2.50 -1.32 9.65
C ALA A 2 -2.67 -2.73 9.07
N ARG A 3 -3.83 -3.34 9.31
CA ARG A 3 -4.17 -4.64 8.74
C ARG A 3 -5.11 -4.43 7.57
N ILE A 4 -4.66 -4.78 6.37
CA ILE A 4 -5.43 -4.62 5.13
C ILE A 4 -5.52 -5.98 4.47
N ALA A 5 -6.74 -6.43 4.15
CA ALA A 5 -7.01 -7.73 3.52
C ALA A 5 -6.34 -8.94 4.23
N GLY A 6 -6.22 -8.88 5.56
CA GLY A 6 -5.59 -9.95 6.36
C GLY A 6 -4.06 -9.88 6.45
N VAL A 7 -3.41 -8.97 5.72
CA VAL A 7 -1.95 -8.74 5.73
C VAL A 7 -1.60 -7.56 6.63
N ASP A 8 -0.56 -7.74 7.46
CA ASP A 8 -0.01 -6.67 8.30
C ASP A 8 0.97 -5.81 7.50
N LEU A 9 0.62 -4.54 7.27
CA LEU A 9 1.49 -3.62 6.56
C LEU A 9 2.55 -3.03 7.51
N PRO A 10 3.84 -3.06 7.13
CA PRO A 10 4.91 -2.45 7.90
C PRO A 10 4.77 -0.92 7.90
N ARG A 11 4.85 -0.30 9.09
CA ARG A 11 4.71 1.15 9.29
C ARG A 11 5.94 1.97 8.88
N ASN A 12 7.11 1.35 8.79
CA ASN A 12 8.38 2.03 8.48
C ASN A 12 8.78 1.88 7.01
N LYS A 13 7.81 1.61 6.13
CA LYS A 13 8.02 1.53 4.68
C LYS A 13 7.04 2.44 3.98
N ARG A 14 7.48 2.99 2.85
CA ARG A 14 6.62 3.70 1.91
C ARG A 14 5.41 2.85 1.56
N ILE A 15 4.24 3.48 1.63
CA ILE A 15 2.96 2.80 1.53
C ILE A 15 2.77 2.11 0.17
N GLU A 16 3.40 2.66 -0.89
CA GLU A 16 3.39 2.07 -2.25
C GLU A 16 3.98 0.65 -2.29
N TYR A 17 5.00 0.37 -1.48
CA TYR A 17 5.63 -0.96 -1.35
C TYR A 17 4.99 -1.78 -0.24
N ALA A 18 4.37 -1.14 0.76
CA ALA A 18 3.64 -1.87 1.79
C ALA A 18 2.40 -2.55 1.21
N LEU A 19 1.70 -1.89 0.29
CA LEU A 19 0.53 -2.46 -0.42
C LEU A 19 0.88 -3.66 -1.31
N THR A 20 2.13 -3.77 -1.80
CA THR A 20 2.53 -4.93 -2.63
C THR A 20 2.70 -6.23 -1.83
N TYR A 21 2.61 -6.17 -0.50
CA TYR A 21 2.53 -7.38 0.33
C TYR A 21 1.14 -8.05 0.26
N ILE A 22 0.14 -7.34 -0.27
CA ILE A 22 -1.19 -7.91 -0.50
C ILE A 22 -1.14 -8.69 -1.81
N TYR A 23 -1.55 -9.97 -1.75
CA TYR A 23 -1.59 -10.83 -2.92
C TYR A 23 -2.49 -10.23 -4.01
N GLY A 24 -1.95 -10.11 -5.23
CA GLY A 24 -2.64 -9.51 -6.37
C GLY A 24 -2.45 -8.00 -6.52
N ILE A 25 -1.82 -7.31 -5.57
CA ILE A 25 -1.49 -5.88 -5.69
C ILE A 25 -0.02 -5.72 -6.10
N GLY A 26 0.21 -5.36 -7.35
CA GLY A 26 1.52 -4.95 -7.86
C GLY A 26 1.80 -3.46 -7.61
N ILE A 27 3.01 -3.00 -7.94
CA ILE A 27 3.42 -1.61 -7.71
C ILE A 27 2.61 -0.60 -8.55
N THR A 28 2.22 -0.99 -9.76
CA THR A 28 1.36 -0.18 -10.65
C THR A 28 -0.03 -0.03 -10.06
N SER A 29 -0.65 -1.13 -9.64
CA SER A 29 -1.96 -1.13 -8.97
C SER A 29 -1.91 -0.33 -7.66
N SER A 30 -0.86 -0.53 -6.86
CA SER A 30 -0.63 0.22 -5.61
C SER A 30 -0.61 1.73 -5.84
N ARG A 31 0.17 2.21 -6.82
CA ARG A 31 0.21 3.65 -7.17
C ARG A 31 -1.13 4.17 -7.67
N SER A 32 -1.85 3.41 -8.49
CA SER A 32 -3.19 3.79 -8.94
C SER A 32 -4.17 3.91 -7.77
N ILE A 33 -4.17 2.93 -6.86
CA ILE A 33 -5.01 2.94 -5.65
C ILE A 33 -4.67 4.14 -4.78
N LEU A 34 -3.38 4.45 -4.57
CA LEU A 34 -2.97 5.60 -3.75
C LEU A 34 -3.36 6.93 -4.40
N LYS A 35 -3.25 7.03 -5.72
CA LYS A 35 -3.69 8.19 -6.49
C LYS A 35 -5.20 8.40 -6.41
N GLU A 36 -5.98 7.31 -6.51
CA GLU A 36 -7.43 7.35 -6.41
C GLU A 36 -7.90 7.64 -4.97
N SER A 37 -7.22 7.06 -3.99
CA SER A 37 -7.46 7.27 -2.55
C SER A 37 -7.00 8.64 -2.05
N LYS A 38 -6.32 9.44 -2.89
CA LYS A 38 -5.70 10.73 -2.54
C LYS A 38 -4.77 10.64 -1.32
N VAL A 39 -4.11 9.49 -1.15
CA VAL A 39 -3.15 9.26 -0.06
C VAL A 39 -1.76 9.65 -0.56
N ASN A 40 -1.05 10.47 0.21
CA ASN A 40 0.29 10.91 -0.15
C ASN A 40 1.27 9.73 -0.11
N LEU A 41 2.11 9.62 -1.15
CA LEU A 41 3.06 8.51 -1.36
C LEU A 41 4.28 8.58 -0.43
N ASP A 42 4.51 9.75 0.19
CA ASP A 42 5.71 10.06 0.99
C ASP A 42 5.48 10.05 2.52
N THR A 43 4.33 9.55 3.00
CA THR A 43 4.04 9.38 4.45
C THR A 43 4.09 7.90 4.83
#